data_AF-A0AAD6A836-F1
#
_entry.id   AF-A0AAD6A836-F1
#
_cell.length_a   1.000
_cell.length_b   1.000
_cell.length_c   1.000
_cell.angle_alpha   90.00
_cell.angle_beta   90.00
_cell.angle_gamma   90.00
#
_symmetry.space_group_name_H-M   'P 1'
#
loop_
_entity.id
_entity.type
_entity.pdbx_description
1 polymer ?
#
loop_
_entity_poly.entity_id
_entity_poly.type
_entity_poly.pdbx_seq_one_letter_code
_entity_poly.pdbx_strand_id
1 'polypeptide(L)' 'MKVPTALFSGGHDTLADPKDVAVLLTQVSNLVFHKHIEHWDHLDFIWGLDAPEQMFPSILKLLQQDRH' A
#
# COMPACT_ATOMS: atom_id res chain seq x y z
N MET A 1 10.16 -12.69 5.03
CA MET A 1 9.37 -11.91 6.00
C MET A 1 8.08 -12.65 6.31
N LYS A 2 7.88 -13.18 7.53
CA LYS A 2 6.69 -14.02 7.84
C LYS A 2 5.48 -13.22 8.33
N VAL A 3 5.68 -11.94 8.67
CA VAL A 3 4.63 -11.06 9.21
C VAL A 3 3.58 -10.78 8.11
N PRO A 4 2.27 -10.91 8.39
CA PRO A 4 1.22 -10.46 7.49
C PRO A 4 1.45 -9.01 7.06
N THR A 5 1.53 -8.77 5.76
CA THR A 5 1.91 -7.46 5.20
C THR A 5 0.81 -6.97 4.26
N ALA A 6 0.34 -5.75 4.48
CA ALA A 6 -0.50 -5.01 3.54
C ALA A 6 0.34 -3.94 2.86
N LEU A 7 0.25 -3.83 1.53
CA LEU A 7 1.06 -2.91 0.73
C LEU A 7 0.17 -1.93 -0.04
N PHE A 8 0.55 -0.66 -0.05
CA PHE A 8 -0.04 0.37 -0.90
C PHE A 8 1.07 0.96 -1.78
N SER A 9 0.78 1.22 -3.05
CA SER A 9 1.78 1.69 -4.04
C SER A 9 1.18 2.70 -5.02
N GLY A 10 1.96 3.67 -5.47
CA GLY A 10 1.55 4.74 -6.38
C GLY A 10 2.05 4.47 -7.80
N GLY A 11 1.27 4.83 -8.82
CA GLY A 11 1.66 4.66 -10.22
C GLY A 11 2.66 5.71 -10.73
N HIS A 12 2.66 6.90 -10.11
CA HIS A 12 3.60 7.97 -10.40
C HIS A 12 4.67 8.14 -9.34
N ASP A 13 4.75 7.23 -8.36
CA ASP A 13 5.77 7.27 -7.31
C ASP A 13 7.15 7.15 -7.95
N THR A 14 7.97 8.19 -7.80
CA THR A 14 9.33 8.23 -8.36
C THR A 14 10.39 7.67 -7.42
N LEU A 15 10.08 7.50 -6.14
CA LEU A 15 11.02 7.01 -5.12
C LEU A 15 10.82 5.51 -4.85
N ALA A 16 9.57 5.09 -4.63
CA ALA A 16 9.17 3.69 -4.54
C ALA A 16 8.51 3.29 -5.87
N ASP A 17 9.32 3.25 -6.93
CA ASP A 17 8.80 3.17 -8.29
C ASP A 17 8.04 1.85 -8.58
N PRO A 18 7.13 1.84 -9.57
CA PRO A 18 6.35 0.64 -9.88
C PRO A 18 7.18 -0.59 -10.25
N LYS A 19 8.43 -0.41 -10.74
CA LYS A 19 9.29 -1.53 -11.13
C LYS A 19 9.86 -2.21 -9.90
N ASP A 20 10.38 -1.45 -8.95
CA ASP A 20 10.92 -1.95 -7.69
C ASP A 20 9.79 -2.52 -6.82
N VAL A 21 8.60 -1.90 -6.81
CA VAL A 21 7.42 -2.47 -6.16
C VAL A 21 7.03 -3.81 -6.79
N ALA A 22 7.06 -3.94 -8.12
CA ALA A 22 6.77 -5.22 -8.78
C ALA A 22 7.75 -6.32 -8.36
N VAL A 23 9.03 -6.00 -8.21
CA VAL A 23 10.03 -6.93 -7.67
C VAL A 23 9.72 -7.28 -6.21
N LEU A 24 9.45 -6.27 -5.37
CA LEU A 24 9.15 -6.44 -3.95
C LEU A 24 7.94 -7.36 -3.72
N LEU A 25 6.87 -7.22 -4.51
CA LEU A 25 5.67 -8.04 -4.40
C LEU A 25 5.96 -9.54 -4.56
N THR A 26 6.97 -9.91 -5.36
CA THR A 26 7.39 -11.31 -5.51
C THR A 26 8.15 -11.86 -4.29
N GLN A 27 8.69 -10.98 -3.45
CA GLN A 27 9.55 -11.33 -2.31
C GLN A 27 8.80 -11.33 -0.97
N VAL A 28 7.65 -10.66 -0.89
CA VAL A 28 6.82 -10.62 0.33
C VAL A 28 6.03 -11.92 0.47
N SER A 29 6.58 -12.84 1.27
CA SER A 29 6.02 -14.19 1.45
C SER A 29 4.66 -14.28 2.18
N ASN A 30 4.19 -13.21 2.82
CA ASN A 30 2.89 -13.17 3.50
C ASN A 30 2.16 -11.86 3.19
N LEU A 31 1.90 -11.63 1.90
CA LEU A 31 1.16 -10.47 1.41
C LEU A 31 -0.35 -10.72 1.58
N VAL A 32 -0.99 -10.01 2.49
CA VAL A 32 -2.43 -10.17 2.78
C VAL A 32 -3.31 -9.18 2.03
N PHE A 33 -2.72 -8.08 1.55
CA PHE A 33 -3.42 -7.05 0.80
C PHE A 33 -2.44 -6.25 -0.05
N HIS A 34 -2.84 -5.90 -1.28
CA HIS A 34 -2.12 -4.94 -2.10
C HIS A 34 -3.13 -4.01 -2.79
N LYS A 35 -2.92 -2.70 -2.68
CA LYS A 35 -3.66 -1.69 -3.45
C LYS A 35 -2.68 -0.81 -4.23
N HIS A 36 -2.90 -0.75 -5.53
CA HIS A 36 -2.20 0.17 -6.42
C HIS A 36 -3.09 1.36 -6.74
N ILE A 37 -2.55 2.58 -6.66
CA ILE A 37 -3.25 3.83 -6.93
C ILE A 37 -2.50 4.55 -8.04
N GLU A 38 -3.05 4.48 -9.25
CA GLU A 38 -2.35 4.84 -10.49
C GLU A 38 -1.87 6.30 -10.50
N HIS A 39 -2.67 7.25 -9.98
CA HIS A 39 -2.34 8.66 -10.05
C HIS A 39 -1.43 9.17 -8.94
N TRP A 40 -1.16 8.37 -7.89
CA TRP A 40 -0.40 8.80 -6.72
C TRP A 40 1.12 8.81 -6.95
N ASP A 41 1.78 9.85 -6.44
CA ASP A 41 3.23 9.98 -6.23
C ASP A 41 3.59 9.69 -4.75
N HIS A 42 4.86 9.78 -4.39
CA HIS A 42 5.41 9.34 -3.12
C HIS A 42 4.84 10.04 -1.89
N LEU A 43 4.47 11.33 -2.01
CA LEU A 43 3.99 12.12 -0.88
C LEU A 43 2.48 12.01 -0.67
N ASP A 44 1.72 11.46 -1.62
CA ASP A 44 0.27 11.35 -1.52
C ASP A 44 -0.18 10.42 -0.39
N PHE A 45 0.66 9.43 -0.02
CA PHE A 45 0.39 8.56 1.12
C PHE A 45 0.30 9.30 2.46
N ILE A 46 0.90 10.50 2.57
CA ILE A 46 0.93 11.29 3.81
C ILE A 46 0.11 12.58 3.65
N TRP A 47 0.20 13.22 2.49
CA TRP A 47 -0.37 14.56 2.24
C TRP A 47 -1.41 14.61 1.11
N GLY A 48 -1.71 13.49 0.46
CA GLY A 48 -2.74 13.41 -0.57
C GLY A 48 -4.09 13.78 0.01
N LEU A 49 -4.78 14.72 -0.64
CA LEU A 49 -6.10 15.19 -0.17
C LEU A 49 -7.16 14.07 -0.23
N ASP A 50 -6.98 13.12 -1.14
CA ASP A 50 -7.83 11.94 -1.32
C ASP A 50 -7.35 10.72 -0.50
N ALA A 51 -6.24 10.81 0.24
CA ALA A 51 -5.74 9.70 1.07
C ALA A 51 -6.74 9.19 2.12
N PRO A 52 -7.55 10.05 2.78
CA PRO A 52 -8.63 9.60 3.66
C PRO A 52 -9.71 8.77 2.98
N GLU A 53 -9.87 8.89 1.67
CA GLU A 53 -10.89 8.20 0.89
C GLU A 53 -10.30 6.95 0.24
N GLN A 54 -9.07 7.06 -0.30
CA GLN A 54 -8.41 6.00 -1.06
C GLN A 54 -7.72 4.97 -0.18
N MET A 55 -7.04 5.36 0.90
CA MET A 55 -6.14 4.47 1.65
C MET A 55 -6.64 4.15 3.05
N PHE A 56 -6.95 5.17 3.86
CA PHE A 56 -7.23 4.98 5.30
C PHE A 56 -8.37 4.01 5.63
N PRO A 57 -9.49 3.94 4.87
CA PRO A 57 -10.56 2.99 5.17
C PRO A 57 -10.11 1.53 5.06
N SER A 58 -9.20 1.24 4.12
CA SER A 58 -8.63 -0.10 3.95
C SER A 58 -7.74 -0.47 5.14
N ILE A 59 -6.91 0.47 5.62
CA ILE A 59 -6.06 0.28 6.81
C ILE A 59 -6.91 0.01 8.05
N LEU A 60 -7.93 0.84 8.30
CA LEU A 60 -8.81 0.68 9.46
C LEU A 60 -9.55 -0.65 9.44
N LYS A 61 -10.04 -1.08 8.28
CA LYS A 61 -10.68 -2.38 8.11
C LYS A 61 -9.73 -3.53 8.43
N LEU A 62 -8.50 -3.50 7.90
CA LEU A 62 -7.49 -4.54 8.15
C LEU A 62 -7.14 -4.62 9.65
N LEU A 63 -6.95 -3.48 10.31
CA LEU A 63 -6.67 -3.43 11.75
C LEU A 63 -7.85 -3.92 12.61
N GLN A 64 -9.09 -3.72 12.17
CA GLN A 64 -10.27 -4.25 12.86
C GLN A 64 -10.37 -5.77 12.71
N GLN A 65 -10.01 -6.31 11.53
CA GLN A 65 -10.04 -7.75 11.26
C GLN A 65 -8.99 -8.52 12.08
N ASP A 66 -7.85 -7.90 12.40
CA ASP A 66 -6.77 -8.49 13.19
C ASP A 66 -7.04 -8.54 14.71
N ARG A 67 -8.08 -7.84 15.20
CA ARG A 67 -8.42 -7.79 16.64
C ARG A 67 -9.18 -9.00 17.17
N HIS A 68 -9.27 -10.08 16.40
CA HIS A 68 -9.98 -11.31 16.73
C HIS A 68 -9.07 -12.53 16.59
#